data_AF-A0A519ENH1-F1
#
_entry.id   AF-A0A519ENH1-F1
#
_cell.length_a   1.000
_cell.length_b   1.000
_cell.length_c   1.000
_cell.angle_alpha   90.00
_cell.angle_beta   90.00
_cell.angle_gamma   90.00
#
_symmetry.space_group_name_H-M   'P 1'
#
loop_
_entity.id
_entity.type
_entity.pdbx_description
1 polymer ?
#
loop_
_entity_poly.entity_id
_entity_poly.type
_entity_poly.pdbx_seq_one_letter_code
_entity_poly.pdbx_strand_id
1 'polypeptide(L)'
;MDAKVKPATQVATVKLLIGGKFIESKTTEWRDVVNPATQEVLARVPFATQAEVDAAVASGKEAFKTWKKTPIGARSRIFLKYQQLIRENMAELAAILTAEQGKTLPDAEGDVFRGLEVVEHASGIGNLQLGELANNVANGVDTYTLLQPLGVCAGITPFNFPAMIPLWMFPMAIATGNTFVLKPSEQDPMVTMRLCELALEAGIPPGVLNVIHGGEAVVNAICDHKDIKAISFVGSTKVGTHVYNRAIPTGKRVQCMMGAKNHAIVMPDANKEQTLNALAGAGFGAAGQRCMAVSVAVLVGDAQKWVPDLVAKAKTLKLGAGTEKGVDVGPLVSCAAYDRVNGLIERGVADGATLALDGRKPTVPG
;
A
#
# COMPACT_ATOMS: atom_id res chain seq x y z
N MET A 1 48.88 -4.79 1.87
CA MET A 1 48.01 -4.74 3.06
C MET A 1 46.64 -5.14 2.61
N ASP A 2 46.31 -6.39 2.91
CA ASP A 2 45.16 -7.11 2.38
C ASP A 2 43.86 -6.44 2.80
N ALA A 3 43.12 -5.94 1.81
CA ALA A 3 41.74 -5.53 1.99
C ALA A 3 40.94 -6.80 2.32
N LYS A 4 40.66 -6.99 3.61
CA LYS A 4 39.79 -8.04 4.12
C LYS A 4 38.45 -7.94 3.39
N VAL A 5 38.21 -8.86 2.46
CA VAL A 5 36.90 -9.13 1.89
C VAL A 5 35.99 -9.46 3.07
N LYS A 6 35.07 -8.54 3.39
CA LYS A 6 33.98 -8.83 4.34
C LYS A 6 33.26 -10.09 3.83
N PRO A 7 32.98 -11.08 4.69
CA PRO A 7 32.20 -12.23 4.27
C PRO A 7 30.86 -11.73 3.74
N ALA A 8 30.49 -12.14 2.53
CA ALA A 8 29.20 -11.82 1.93
C ALA A 8 28.11 -12.31 2.89
N THR A 9 27.48 -11.37 3.59
CA THR A 9 26.35 -11.67 4.46
C THR A 9 25.24 -12.14 3.54
N GLN A 10 24.75 -13.36 3.74
CA GLN A 10 23.72 -13.93 2.87
C GLN A 10 22.51 -13.00 2.89
N VAL A 11 22.18 -12.41 1.73
CA VAL A 11 21.05 -11.47 1.59
C VAL A 11 19.77 -12.17 2.06
N ALA A 12 19.03 -11.52 2.96
CA ALA A 12 17.83 -12.08 3.53
C ALA A 12 16.75 -12.31 2.46
N THR A 13 15.92 -13.33 2.66
CA THR A 13 14.82 -13.69 1.74
C THR A 13 13.48 -13.36 2.40
N VAL A 14 12.61 -12.67 1.67
CA VAL A 14 11.24 -12.39 2.11
C VAL A 14 10.42 -13.68 2.00
N LYS A 15 9.78 -14.09 3.09
CA LYS A 15 9.01 -15.33 3.16
C LYS A 15 7.58 -15.15 2.62
N LEU A 16 6.97 -16.25 2.19
CA LEU A 16 5.52 -16.34 2.03
C LEU A 16 4.89 -16.52 3.42
N LEU A 17 3.61 -16.16 3.58
CA LEU A 17 2.81 -16.53 4.76
C LEU A 17 1.68 -17.46 4.30
N ILE A 18 1.74 -18.74 4.65
CA ILE A 18 0.71 -19.70 4.28
C ILE A 18 0.35 -20.55 5.50
N GLY A 19 -0.93 -20.61 5.85
CA GLY A 19 -1.39 -21.43 6.96
C GLY A 19 -0.80 -21.03 8.31
N GLY A 20 -0.56 -19.73 8.52
CA GLY A 20 0.04 -19.20 9.75
C GLY A 20 1.55 -19.44 9.92
N LYS A 21 2.24 -19.85 8.85
CA LYS A 21 3.69 -20.09 8.87
C LYS A 21 4.41 -19.26 7.81
N PHE A 22 5.59 -18.76 8.16
CA PHE A 22 6.52 -18.16 7.22
C PHE A 22 7.26 -19.27 6.46
N ILE A 23 7.11 -19.30 5.14
CA ILE A 23 7.61 -20.38 4.27
C ILE A 23 8.56 -19.81 3.24
N GLU A 24 9.69 -20.49 3.03
CA GLU A 24 10.59 -20.21 1.91
C GLU A 24 9.96 -20.68 0.60
N SER A 25 9.93 -19.80 -0.40
CA SER A 25 9.37 -20.17 -1.70
C SER A 25 10.25 -21.20 -2.41
N LYS A 26 9.60 -22.11 -3.15
CA LYS A 26 10.26 -23.08 -4.04
C LYS A 26 10.58 -22.49 -5.42
N THR A 27 10.34 -21.20 -5.63
CA THR A 27 10.62 -20.54 -6.91
C THR A 27 12.11 -20.46 -7.20
N THR A 28 12.44 -20.39 -8.48
CA THR A 28 13.77 -20.04 -8.98
C THR A 28 13.89 -18.57 -9.36
N GLU A 29 12.77 -17.83 -9.39
CA GLU A 29 12.73 -16.42 -9.77
C GLU A 29 12.62 -15.52 -8.54
N TRP A 30 13.58 -14.61 -8.40
CA TRP A 30 13.73 -13.75 -7.24
C TRP A 30 14.06 -12.33 -7.70
N ARG A 31 13.47 -11.34 -7.02
CA ARG A 31 13.74 -9.92 -7.25
C ARG A 31 14.41 -9.32 -6.02
N ASP A 32 15.37 -8.43 -6.24
CA ASP A 32 16.00 -7.69 -5.16
C ASP A 32 15.08 -6.56 -4.66
N VAL A 33 14.96 -6.46 -3.35
CA VAL A 33 14.37 -5.33 -2.62
C VAL A 33 15.51 -4.38 -2.32
N VAL A 34 15.48 -3.19 -2.91
CA VAL A 34 16.61 -2.27 -2.95
C VAL A 34 16.26 -1.02 -2.16
N ASN A 35 17.17 -0.56 -1.31
CA ASN A 35 17.05 0.75 -0.67
C ASN A 35 17.19 1.84 -1.74
N PRO A 36 16.15 2.65 -2.02
CA PRO A 36 16.20 3.62 -3.11
C PRO A 36 17.16 4.79 -2.84
N ALA A 37 17.57 5.03 -1.60
CA ALA A 37 18.53 6.07 -1.26
C ALA A 37 19.98 5.61 -1.48
N THR A 38 20.30 4.35 -1.16
CA THR A 38 21.69 3.84 -1.18
C THR A 38 21.98 2.86 -2.30
N GLN A 39 20.94 2.34 -2.97
CA GLN A 39 20.99 1.23 -3.93
C GLN A 39 21.49 -0.10 -3.32
N GLU A 40 21.56 -0.20 -2.00
CA GLU A 40 21.89 -1.45 -1.31
C GLU A 40 20.74 -2.45 -1.41
N VAL A 41 21.07 -3.72 -1.65
CA VAL A 41 20.09 -4.82 -1.62
C VAL A 41 19.78 -5.17 -0.17
N LEU A 42 18.55 -4.89 0.26
CA LEU A 42 18.04 -5.18 1.60
C LEU A 42 17.63 -6.65 1.76
N ALA A 43 16.95 -7.18 0.75
CA ALA A 43 16.42 -8.54 0.73
C ALA A 43 16.17 -9.02 -0.70
N ARG A 44 15.77 -10.29 -0.85
CA ARG A 44 15.22 -10.83 -2.11
C ARG A 44 13.80 -11.34 -1.88
N VAL A 45 12.88 -10.98 -2.75
CA VAL A 45 11.48 -11.39 -2.71
C VAL A 45 11.20 -12.45 -3.80
N PRO A 46 10.48 -13.54 -3.48
CA PRO A 46 10.21 -14.60 -4.44
C PRO A 46 9.10 -14.22 -5.40
N PHE A 47 9.18 -14.71 -6.64
CA PHE A 47 8.05 -14.74 -7.56
C PHE A 47 7.40 -16.11 -7.45
N ALA A 48 6.34 -16.19 -6.63
CA ALA A 48 5.75 -17.44 -6.21
C ALA A 48 5.20 -18.26 -7.39
N THR A 49 5.31 -19.57 -7.26
CA THR A 49 4.77 -20.54 -8.20
C THR A 49 3.24 -20.61 -8.12
N GLN A 50 2.59 -21.09 -9.18
CA GLN A 50 1.15 -21.34 -9.16
C GLN A 50 0.73 -22.25 -8.00
N ALA A 51 1.53 -23.29 -7.70
CA ALA A 51 1.24 -24.22 -6.60
C ALA A 51 1.25 -23.54 -5.23
N GLU A 52 2.07 -22.51 -5.02
CA GLU A 52 2.09 -21.73 -3.78
C GLU A 52 0.88 -20.79 -3.69
N VAL A 53 0.43 -20.22 -4.81
CA VAL A 53 -0.82 -19.46 -4.87
C VAL A 53 -2.01 -20.36 -4.51
N ASP A 54 -2.08 -21.55 -5.13
CA ASP A 54 -3.13 -22.53 -4.85
C ASP A 54 -3.12 -22.98 -3.38
N ALA A 55 -1.92 -23.18 -2.80
CA ALA A 55 -1.77 -23.53 -1.39
C ALA A 55 -2.26 -22.40 -0.45
N ALA A 56 -1.95 -21.14 -0.77
CA ALA A 56 -2.43 -19.98 0.00
C ALA A 56 -3.96 -19.87 -0.06
N VAL A 57 -4.55 -20.03 -1.23
CA VAL A 57 -6.02 -19.98 -1.39
C VAL A 57 -6.69 -21.19 -0.72
N ALA A 58 -6.13 -22.38 -0.84
CA ALA A 58 -6.65 -23.58 -0.17
C ALA A 58 -6.62 -23.44 1.36
N SER A 59 -5.53 -22.90 1.90
CA SER A 59 -5.39 -22.54 3.32
C SER A 59 -6.50 -21.57 3.76
N GLY A 60 -6.70 -20.47 3.00
CA GLY A 60 -7.79 -19.52 3.24
C GLY A 60 -9.18 -20.14 3.19
N LYS A 61 -9.42 -21.05 2.24
CA LYS A 61 -10.69 -21.75 2.07
C LYS A 61 -10.98 -22.71 3.23
N GLU A 62 -9.96 -23.41 3.73
CA GLU A 62 -10.11 -24.30 4.88
C GLU A 62 -10.42 -23.50 6.15
N ALA A 63 -9.62 -22.46 6.43
CA ALA A 63 -9.81 -21.59 7.59
C ALA A 63 -11.18 -20.89 7.57
N PHE A 64 -11.71 -20.54 6.39
CA PHE A 64 -13.02 -19.90 6.26
C PHE A 64 -14.17 -20.74 6.83
N LYS A 65 -14.09 -22.08 6.81
CA LYS A 65 -15.16 -22.98 7.30
C LYS A 65 -15.48 -22.74 8.78
N THR A 66 -14.46 -22.40 9.57
CA THR A 66 -14.57 -22.13 11.01
C THR A 66 -14.54 -20.62 11.30
N TRP A 67 -13.69 -19.85 10.62
CA TRP A 67 -13.53 -18.41 10.86
C TRP A 67 -14.83 -17.62 10.70
N LYS A 68 -15.65 -17.94 9.69
CA LYS A 68 -16.94 -17.28 9.47
C LYS A 68 -17.94 -17.48 10.62
N LYS A 69 -17.73 -18.50 11.46
CA LYS A 69 -18.57 -18.84 12.62
C LYS A 69 -18.02 -18.26 13.93
N THR A 70 -16.80 -17.72 13.92
CA THR A 70 -16.21 -17.06 15.09
C THR A 70 -17.08 -15.87 15.49
N PRO A 71 -17.52 -15.74 16.76
CA PRO A 71 -18.38 -14.65 17.19
C PRO A 71 -17.78 -13.27 16.89
N ILE A 72 -18.62 -12.29 16.52
CA ILE A 72 -18.18 -10.94 16.13
C ILE A 72 -17.29 -10.30 17.20
N GLY A 73 -17.65 -10.43 18.48
CA GLY A 73 -16.85 -9.92 19.60
C GLY A 73 -15.46 -10.56 19.72
N ALA A 74 -15.30 -11.84 19.37
CA ALA A 74 -13.99 -12.48 19.36
C ALA A 74 -13.12 -11.95 18.21
N ARG A 75 -13.72 -11.69 17.03
CA ARG A 75 -13.02 -11.08 15.89
C ARG A 75 -12.59 -9.64 16.21
N SER A 76 -13.48 -8.85 16.82
CA SER A 76 -13.20 -7.47 17.27
C SER A 76 -11.99 -7.39 18.21
N ARG A 77 -11.88 -8.29 19.21
CA ARG A 77 -10.76 -8.29 20.18
C ARG A 77 -9.38 -8.50 19.56
N ILE A 78 -9.28 -9.25 18.45
CA ILE A 78 -8.02 -9.40 17.71
C ILE A 78 -7.55 -8.04 17.21
N PHE A 79 -8.46 -7.22 16.66
CA PHE A 79 -8.11 -5.89 16.16
C PHE A 79 -7.82 -4.88 17.29
N LEU A 80 -8.42 -5.04 18.47
CA LEU A 80 -8.03 -4.28 19.66
C LEU A 80 -6.58 -4.58 20.07
N LYS A 81 -6.16 -5.85 20.06
CA LYS A 81 -4.75 -6.22 20.32
C LYS A 81 -3.85 -5.77 19.19
N TYR A 82 -4.30 -5.89 17.94
CA TYR A 82 -3.50 -5.56 16.77
C TYR A 82 -3.16 -4.06 16.70
N GLN A 83 -4.12 -3.17 16.97
CA GLN A 83 -3.84 -1.73 17.01
C GLN A 83 -2.77 -1.38 18.06
N GLN A 84 -2.79 -2.05 19.22
CA GLN A 84 -1.81 -1.84 20.28
C GLN A 84 -0.41 -2.26 19.80
N LEU A 85 -0.30 -3.45 19.20
CA LEU A 85 0.97 -3.95 18.67
C LEU A 85 1.55 -3.03 17.59
N ILE A 86 0.73 -2.49 16.70
CA ILE A 86 1.19 -1.52 15.70
C ILE A 86 1.72 -0.24 16.38
N ARG A 87 1.01 0.28 17.39
CA ARG A 87 1.44 1.47 18.14
C ARG A 87 2.78 1.24 18.85
N GLU A 88 2.95 0.09 19.48
CA GLU A 88 4.17 -0.29 20.21
C GLU A 88 5.38 -0.47 19.27
N ASN A 89 5.15 -0.85 18.01
CA ASN A 89 6.20 -1.09 17.03
C ASN A 89 6.28 0.02 15.95
N MET A 90 5.68 1.19 16.17
CA MET A 90 5.60 2.28 15.17
C MET A 90 6.97 2.69 14.61
N ALA A 91 7.96 2.88 15.48
CA ALA A 91 9.30 3.29 15.07
C ALA A 91 10.01 2.23 14.22
N GLU A 92 9.84 0.94 14.56
CA GLU A 92 10.39 -0.18 13.78
C GLU A 92 9.73 -0.23 12.38
N LEU A 93 8.40 -0.16 12.34
CA LEU A 93 7.63 -0.18 11.09
C LEU A 93 8.00 0.98 10.17
N ALA A 94 8.11 2.19 10.72
CA ALA A 94 8.51 3.38 9.97
C ALA A 94 9.95 3.27 9.43
N ALA A 95 10.87 2.68 10.20
CA ALA A 95 12.25 2.47 9.78
C ALA A 95 12.35 1.45 8.64
N ILE A 96 11.66 0.32 8.72
CA ILE A 96 11.61 -0.69 7.65
C ILE A 96 11.05 -0.05 6.38
N LEU A 97 9.89 0.62 6.49
CA LEU A 97 9.22 1.27 5.37
C LEU A 97 10.10 2.31 4.69
N THR A 98 10.74 3.17 5.48
CA THR A 98 11.68 4.19 5.00
C THR A 98 12.83 3.55 4.22
N ALA A 99 13.39 2.45 4.73
CA ALA A 99 14.52 1.78 4.10
C ALA A 99 14.18 1.20 2.74
N GLU A 100 13.02 0.56 2.58
CA GLU A 100 12.65 -0.11 1.32
C GLU A 100 11.90 0.79 0.31
N GLN A 101 11.14 1.80 0.77
CA GLN A 101 10.32 2.66 -0.09
C GLN A 101 10.94 4.04 -0.35
N GLY A 102 11.69 4.57 0.64
CA GLY A 102 12.46 5.81 0.53
C GLY A 102 11.83 7.07 1.11
N LYS A 103 10.52 7.10 1.43
CA LYS A 103 9.92 8.29 2.09
C LYS A 103 10.57 8.58 3.44
N THR A 104 10.43 9.82 3.91
CA THR A 104 11.01 10.26 5.18
C THR A 104 10.38 9.51 6.36
N LEU A 105 11.10 9.39 7.48
CA LEU A 105 10.57 8.78 8.70
C LEU A 105 9.20 9.36 9.13
N PRO A 106 8.97 10.70 9.14
CA PRO A 106 7.64 11.24 9.45
C PRO A 106 6.56 10.83 8.43
N ASP A 107 6.89 10.78 7.14
CA ASP A 107 5.96 10.30 6.11
C ASP A 107 5.66 8.81 6.27
N ALA A 108 6.63 8.01 6.73
CA ALA A 108 6.49 6.58 7.02
C ALA A 108 5.64 6.32 8.27
N GLU A 109 5.84 7.09 9.34
CA GLU A 109 4.96 7.08 10.51
C GLU A 109 3.53 7.44 10.12
N GLY A 110 3.36 8.46 9.27
CA GLY A 110 2.06 8.83 8.71
C GLY A 110 1.40 7.71 7.91
N ASP A 111 2.16 6.99 7.08
CA ASP A 111 1.70 5.82 6.33
C ASP A 111 1.16 4.73 7.27
N VAL A 112 1.96 4.31 8.25
CA VAL A 112 1.55 3.30 9.25
C VAL A 112 0.35 3.78 10.06
N PHE A 113 0.34 5.04 10.48
CA PHE A 113 -0.74 5.62 11.27
C PHE A 113 -2.08 5.63 10.51
N ARG A 114 -2.08 5.99 9.23
CA ARG A 114 -3.30 5.95 8.39
C ARG A 114 -3.82 4.53 8.17
N GLY A 115 -2.94 3.53 8.17
CA GLY A 115 -3.35 2.13 8.20
C GLY A 115 -3.91 1.69 9.55
N LEU A 116 -3.29 2.13 10.64
CA LEU A 116 -3.73 1.88 12.02
C LEU A 116 -5.16 2.37 12.27
N GLU A 117 -5.55 3.54 11.76
CA GLU A 117 -6.92 4.04 11.87
C GLU A 117 -7.96 3.06 11.30
N VAL A 118 -7.61 2.31 10.24
CA VAL A 118 -8.50 1.27 9.69
C VAL A 118 -8.53 0.02 10.58
N VAL A 119 -7.42 -0.34 11.20
CA VAL A 119 -7.38 -1.42 12.21
C VAL A 119 -8.26 -1.06 13.41
N GLU A 120 -8.22 0.18 13.86
CA GLU A 120 -9.09 0.70 14.92
C GLU A 120 -10.56 0.65 14.49
N HIS A 121 -10.86 1.07 13.27
CA HIS A 121 -12.20 0.96 12.70
C HIS A 121 -12.68 -0.50 12.64
N ALA A 122 -11.81 -1.45 12.25
CA ALA A 122 -12.11 -2.88 12.21
C ALA A 122 -12.43 -3.46 13.60
N SER A 123 -11.86 -2.88 14.68
CA SER A 123 -12.24 -3.27 16.04
C SER A 123 -13.71 -2.96 16.38
N GLY A 124 -14.31 -1.97 15.70
CA GLY A 124 -15.72 -1.59 15.81
C GLY A 124 -16.70 -2.47 15.01
N ILE A 125 -16.26 -3.61 14.46
CA ILE A 125 -17.06 -4.46 13.55
C ILE A 125 -18.43 -4.89 14.11
N GLY A 126 -18.62 -4.90 15.43
CA GLY A 126 -19.90 -5.18 16.08
C GLY A 126 -21.05 -4.33 15.54
N ASN A 127 -20.84 -3.02 15.41
CA ASN A 127 -21.85 -2.09 14.89
C ASN A 127 -21.88 -2.07 13.35
N LEU A 128 -20.71 -2.23 12.73
CA LEU A 128 -20.56 -2.14 11.27
C LEU A 128 -21.19 -3.33 10.50
N GLN A 129 -21.43 -4.46 11.18
CA GLN A 129 -22.00 -5.67 10.57
C GLN A 129 -23.47 -5.92 10.95
N LEU A 130 -24.12 -4.97 11.63
CA LEU A 130 -25.56 -5.06 11.91
C LEU A 130 -26.35 -5.07 10.60
N GLY A 131 -27.34 -5.94 10.53
CA GLY A 131 -28.39 -5.88 9.52
C GLY A 131 -29.51 -4.92 9.94
N GLU A 132 -30.56 -4.87 9.13
CA GLU A 132 -31.75 -4.06 9.36
C GLU A 132 -32.96 -4.96 9.60
N LEU A 133 -33.96 -4.45 10.34
CA LEU A 133 -35.23 -5.12 10.60
C LEU A 133 -36.38 -4.15 10.30
N ALA A 134 -37.34 -4.59 9.50
CA ALA A 134 -38.60 -3.90 9.24
C ALA A 134 -39.74 -4.81 9.69
N ASN A 135 -40.53 -4.33 10.65
CA ASN A 135 -41.68 -5.07 11.18
C ASN A 135 -42.95 -4.76 10.38
N ASN A 136 -43.81 -5.75 10.23
CA ASN A 136 -45.14 -5.64 9.61
C ASN A 136 -45.10 -4.97 8.22
N VAL A 137 -44.15 -5.39 7.37
CA VAL A 137 -44.09 -4.96 5.97
C VAL A 137 -45.30 -5.47 5.18
N ALA A 138 -45.95 -6.52 5.68
CA ALA A 138 -47.29 -6.96 5.37
C ALA A 138 -47.90 -7.65 6.60
N ASN A 139 -49.21 -7.92 6.58
CA ASN A 139 -49.92 -8.55 7.71
C ASN A 139 -49.23 -9.85 8.18
N GLY A 140 -48.64 -9.81 9.37
CA GLY A 140 -47.93 -10.94 9.97
C GLY A 140 -46.57 -11.26 9.35
N VAL A 141 -45.98 -10.32 8.60
CA VAL A 141 -44.70 -10.49 7.91
C VAL A 141 -43.71 -9.41 8.35
N ASP A 142 -42.60 -9.86 8.92
CA ASP A 142 -41.41 -9.05 9.17
C ASP A 142 -40.34 -9.37 8.12
N THR A 143 -39.41 -8.45 7.89
CA THR A 143 -38.28 -8.65 6.99
C THR A 143 -37.00 -8.17 7.64
N TYR A 144 -35.91 -8.93 7.48
CA TYR A 144 -34.60 -8.55 7.98
C TYR A 144 -33.51 -8.79 6.93
N THR A 145 -32.40 -8.07 7.06
CA THR A 145 -31.20 -8.26 6.24
C THR A 145 -30.07 -8.83 7.09
N LEU A 146 -29.15 -9.59 6.47
CA LEU A 146 -27.95 -10.12 7.11
C LEU A 146 -26.72 -9.80 6.27
N LEU A 147 -25.66 -9.33 6.93
CA LEU A 147 -24.36 -9.13 6.32
C LEU A 147 -23.45 -10.35 6.58
N GLN A 148 -23.19 -11.11 5.51
CA GLN A 148 -22.40 -12.35 5.58
C GLN A 148 -21.06 -12.21 4.84
N PRO A 149 -19.97 -12.84 5.34
CA PRO A 149 -18.72 -12.87 4.61
C PRO A 149 -18.85 -13.69 3.32
N LEU A 150 -18.09 -13.29 2.30
CA LEU A 150 -18.10 -13.86 0.96
C LEU A 150 -17.31 -15.17 0.87
N GLY A 151 -16.15 -15.24 1.55
CA GLY A 151 -15.23 -16.37 1.42
C GLY A 151 -13.77 -15.96 1.48
N VAL A 152 -12.97 -16.50 0.57
CA VAL A 152 -11.58 -16.06 0.36
C VAL A 152 -11.59 -14.77 -0.45
N CYS A 153 -11.03 -13.70 0.09
CA CYS A 153 -10.78 -12.45 -0.60
C CYS A 153 -9.30 -12.32 -0.92
N ALA A 154 -8.96 -11.54 -1.95
CA ALA A 154 -7.57 -11.23 -2.28
C ALA A 154 -7.33 -9.73 -2.38
N GLY A 155 -6.13 -9.31 -2.00
CA GLY A 155 -5.67 -7.93 -2.07
C GLY A 155 -4.37 -7.84 -2.85
N ILE A 156 -4.29 -6.91 -3.80
CA ILE A 156 -3.07 -6.62 -4.57
C ILE A 156 -2.73 -5.15 -4.31
N THR A 157 -1.58 -4.90 -3.69
CA THR A 157 -1.21 -3.56 -3.20
C THR A 157 0.02 -3.00 -3.92
N PRO A 158 0.11 -1.67 -4.06
CA PRO A 158 1.21 -0.99 -4.76
C PRO A 158 2.36 -0.70 -3.78
N PHE A 159 3.46 -0.17 -4.33
CA PHE A 159 4.65 0.21 -3.57
C PHE A 159 4.46 1.50 -2.75
N ASN A 160 3.64 2.43 -3.20
CA ASN A 160 3.74 3.78 -2.66
C ASN A 160 3.28 3.94 -1.21
N PHE A 161 2.45 3.03 -0.71
CA PHE A 161 2.06 2.97 0.70
C PHE A 161 1.99 1.51 1.18
N PRO A 162 3.14 0.90 1.50
CA PRO A 162 3.26 -0.53 1.78
C PRO A 162 2.79 -0.92 3.20
N ALA A 163 2.38 0.05 4.03
CA ALA A 163 1.69 -0.20 5.29
C ALA A 163 0.19 0.11 5.20
N MET A 164 -0.16 1.35 4.85
CA MET A 164 -1.54 1.86 4.80
C MET A 164 -2.43 1.01 3.91
N ILE A 165 -2.02 0.71 2.67
CA ILE A 165 -2.91 0.05 1.70
C ILE A 165 -3.19 -1.42 2.07
N PRO A 166 -2.20 -2.25 2.47
CA PRO A 166 -2.49 -3.55 3.07
C PRO A 166 -3.47 -3.49 4.23
N LEU A 167 -3.29 -2.52 5.15
CA LEU A 167 -4.15 -2.31 6.31
C LEU A 167 -5.55 -1.78 5.95
N TRP A 168 -5.74 -1.21 4.78
CA TRP A 168 -7.08 -0.88 4.26
C TRP A 168 -7.86 -2.11 3.80
N MET A 169 -7.17 -3.22 3.51
CA MET A 169 -7.77 -4.40 2.89
C MET A 169 -8.00 -5.54 3.87
N PHE A 170 -6.91 -6.17 4.34
CA PHE A 170 -7.04 -7.43 5.08
C PHE A 170 -7.71 -7.26 6.46
N PRO A 171 -7.52 -6.16 7.22
CA PRO A 171 -8.17 -6.02 8.52
C PRO A 171 -9.69 -6.04 8.41
N MET A 172 -10.26 -5.23 7.51
CA MET A 172 -11.72 -5.18 7.30
C MET A 172 -12.28 -6.48 6.74
N ALA A 173 -11.57 -7.12 5.80
CA ALA A 173 -11.99 -8.42 5.26
C ALA A 173 -12.02 -9.49 6.35
N ILE A 174 -10.99 -9.56 7.21
CA ILE A 174 -10.90 -10.54 8.28
C ILE A 174 -11.92 -10.24 9.39
N ALA A 175 -12.09 -8.97 9.79
CA ALA A 175 -13.08 -8.56 10.79
C ALA A 175 -14.50 -8.96 10.41
N THR A 176 -14.87 -8.81 9.13
CA THR A 176 -16.19 -9.21 8.61
C THR A 176 -16.39 -10.73 8.51
N GLY A 177 -15.34 -11.52 8.73
CA GLY A 177 -15.38 -12.99 8.73
C GLY A 177 -14.86 -13.67 7.45
N ASN A 178 -14.23 -12.92 6.54
CA ASN A 178 -13.56 -13.48 5.36
C ASN A 178 -12.15 -13.97 5.72
N THR A 179 -11.55 -14.77 4.85
CA THR A 179 -10.10 -15.02 4.85
C THR A 179 -9.45 -14.25 3.71
N PHE A 180 -8.14 -14.02 3.80
CA PHE A 180 -7.45 -13.08 2.93
C PHE A 180 -6.16 -13.65 2.36
N VAL A 181 -5.94 -13.41 1.06
CA VAL A 181 -4.68 -13.64 0.35
C VAL A 181 -4.14 -12.30 -0.13
N LEU A 182 -3.07 -11.82 0.50
CA LEU A 182 -2.44 -10.54 0.17
C LEU A 182 -1.26 -10.76 -0.79
N LYS A 183 -1.17 -9.91 -1.81
CA LYS A 183 -0.01 -9.78 -2.71
C LYS A 183 0.55 -8.36 -2.62
N PRO A 184 1.52 -8.11 -1.72
CA PRO A 184 2.16 -6.80 -1.64
C PRO A 184 3.06 -6.55 -2.85
N SER A 185 3.38 -5.28 -3.08
CA SER A 185 4.35 -4.89 -4.09
C SER A 185 5.67 -5.61 -3.86
N GLU A 186 6.22 -6.17 -4.93
CA GLU A 186 7.52 -6.84 -4.90
C GLU A 186 8.71 -5.85 -4.80
N GLN A 187 8.45 -4.54 -4.71
CA GLN A 187 9.49 -3.51 -4.51
C GLN A 187 9.82 -3.29 -3.03
N ASP A 188 8.85 -3.50 -2.14
CA ASP A 188 8.86 -3.07 -0.74
C ASP A 188 7.90 -3.91 0.13
N PRO A 189 8.09 -5.23 0.21
CA PRO A 189 7.20 -6.12 0.96
C PRO A 189 7.51 -6.20 2.46
N MET A 190 8.65 -5.70 2.94
CA MET A 190 9.18 -6.01 4.27
C MET A 190 8.31 -5.46 5.39
N VAL A 191 7.87 -4.20 5.32
CA VAL A 191 6.97 -3.62 6.33
C VAL A 191 5.60 -4.30 6.32
N THR A 192 5.09 -4.70 5.15
CA THR A 192 3.86 -5.51 5.07
C THR A 192 4.04 -6.84 5.80
N MET A 193 5.18 -7.51 5.64
CA MET A 193 5.45 -8.77 6.32
C MET A 193 5.55 -8.58 7.84
N ARG A 194 6.20 -7.52 8.31
CA ARG A 194 6.23 -7.18 9.75
C ARG A 194 4.83 -6.92 10.30
N LEU A 195 3.97 -6.21 9.55
CA LEU A 195 2.57 -6.03 9.92
C LEU A 195 1.80 -7.35 9.99
N CYS A 196 2.08 -8.30 9.09
CA CYS A 196 1.47 -9.63 9.10
C CYS A 196 1.93 -10.48 10.29
N GLU A 197 3.20 -10.39 10.70
CA GLU A 197 3.71 -11.01 11.94
C GLU A 197 2.93 -10.50 13.15
N LEU A 198 2.83 -9.17 13.31
CA LEU A 198 2.06 -8.55 14.38
C LEU A 198 0.58 -8.97 14.34
N ALA A 199 0.02 -9.23 13.15
CA ALA A 199 -1.36 -9.70 13.01
C ALA A 199 -1.53 -11.16 13.49
N LEU A 200 -0.53 -12.03 13.26
CA LEU A 200 -0.50 -13.39 13.83
C LEU A 200 -0.32 -13.33 15.36
N GLU A 201 0.57 -12.47 15.86
CA GLU A 201 0.76 -12.22 17.30
C GLU A 201 -0.53 -11.70 17.95
N ALA A 202 -1.32 -10.90 17.24
CA ALA A 202 -2.62 -10.41 17.69
C ALA A 202 -3.68 -11.52 17.81
N GLY A 203 -3.45 -12.69 17.21
CA GLY A 203 -4.31 -13.86 17.29
C GLY A 203 -5.11 -14.14 16.02
N ILE A 204 -4.71 -13.63 14.85
CA ILE A 204 -5.28 -14.10 13.58
C ILE A 204 -5.00 -15.60 13.42
N PRO A 205 -6.03 -16.45 13.27
CA PRO A 205 -5.83 -17.89 13.18
C PRO A 205 -5.05 -18.31 11.93
N PRO A 206 -4.36 -19.46 11.96
CA PRO A 206 -3.72 -20.06 10.80
C PRO A 206 -4.65 -20.10 9.57
N GLY A 207 -4.15 -19.57 8.46
CA GLY A 207 -4.84 -19.56 7.18
C GLY A 207 -5.88 -18.45 7.00
N VAL A 208 -6.24 -17.69 8.03
CA VAL A 208 -7.15 -16.54 7.89
C VAL A 208 -6.46 -15.39 7.14
N LEU A 209 -5.17 -15.18 7.38
CA LEU A 209 -4.30 -14.31 6.60
C LEU A 209 -3.22 -15.15 5.91
N ASN A 210 -3.05 -14.96 4.61
CA ASN A 210 -1.98 -15.54 3.82
C ASN A 210 -1.36 -14.43 2.95
N VAL A 211 -0.06 -14.54 2.67
CA VAL A 211 0.70 -13.61 1.84
C VAL A 211 1.45 -14.40 0.78
N ILE A 212 1.26 -14.03 -0.47
CA ILE A 212 2.06 -14.51 -1.60
C ILE A 212 2.75 -13.35 -2.28
N HIS A 213 3.90 -13.59 -2.93
CA HIS A 213 4.67 -12.57 -3.63
C HIS A 213 4.82 -12.94 -5.10
N GLY A 214 5.14 -11.96 -5.95
CA GLY A 214 5.49 -12.19 -7.35
C GLY A 214 4.79 -11.26 -8.34
N GLY A 215 5.19 -11.30 -9.61
CA GLY A 215 4.73 -10.36 -10.63
C GLY A 215 3.36 -10.66 -11.25
N GLU A 216 3.25 -10.43 -12.55
CA GLU A 216 2.04 -10.58 -13.34
C GLU A 216 1.43 -11.99 -13.27
N ALA A 217 2.26 -13.04 -13.29
CA ALA A 217 1.80 -14.42 -13.24
C ALA A 217 0.96 -14.71 -11.97
N VAL A 218 1.41 -14.21 -10.83
CA VAL A 218 0.71 -14.37 -9.54
C VAL A 218 -0.57 -13.52 -9.48
N VAL A 219 -0.55 -12.32 -10.06
CA VAL A 219 -1.76 -11.49 -10.23
C VAL A 219 -2.80 -12.21 -11.09
N ASN A 220 -2.38 -12.80 -12.21
CA ASN A 220 -3.25 -13.57 -13.09
C ASN A 220 -3.83 -14.80 -12.37
N ALA A 221 -2.99 -15.52 -11.64
CA ALA A 221 -3.40 -16.66 -10.82
C ALA A 221 -4.51 -16.27 -9.81
N ILE A 222 -4.35 -15.14 -9.11
CA ILE A 222 -5.38 -14.59 -8.22
C ILE A 222 -6.68 -14.28 -8.98
N CYS A 223 -6.59 -13.65 -10.15
CA CYS A 223 -7.78 -13.29 -10.95
C CYS A 223 -8.56 -14.54 -11.37
N ASP A 224 -7.85 -15.60 -11.76
CA ASP A 224 -8.44 -16.80 -12.34
C ASP A 224 -8.94 -17.79 -11.27
N HIS A 225 -8.37 -17.77 -10.06
CA HIS A 225 -8.64 -18.80 -9.04
C HIS A 225 -10.12 -18.83 -8.59
N LYS A 226 -10.81 -19.94 -8.84
CA LYS A 226 -12.28 -20.11 -8.62
C LYS A 226 -12.77 -19.91 -7.18
N ASP A 227 -11.89 -20.15 -6.21
CA ASP A 227 -12.24 -20.06 -4.79
C ASP A 227 -12.12 -18.64 -4.21
N ILE A 228 -11.47 -17.71 -4.92
CA ILE A 228 -11.45 -16.29 -4.55
C ILE A 228 -12.81 -15.69 -4.93
N LYS A 229 -13.42 -14.93 -4.02
CA LYS A 229 -14.78 -14.36 -4.17
C LYS A 229 -14.77 -12.85 -4.39
N ALA A 230 -13.75 -12.18 -3.90
CA ALA A 230 -13.55 -10.75 -4.14
C ALA A 230 -12.07 -10.41 -4.29
N ILE A 231 -11.79 -9.42 -5.13
CA ILE A 231 -10.45 -8.86 -5.34
C ILE A 231 -10.49 -7.36 -5.07
N SER A 232 -9.57 -6.90 -4.23
CA SER A 232 -9.26 -5.48 -4.04
C SER A 232 -7.90 -5.19 -4.66
N PHE A 233 -7.87 -4.30 -5.63
CA PHE A 233 -6.64 -3.88 -6.30
C PHE A 233 -6.41 -2.39 -6.08
N VAL A 234 -5.19 -2.02 -5.76
CA VAL A 234 -4.73 -0.62 -5.81
C VAL A 234 -3.45 -0.57 -6.64
N GLY A 235 -3.39 0.33 -7.62
CA GLY A 235 -2.21 0.47 -8.47
C GLY A 235 -2.45 1.29 -9.73
N SER A 236 -1.68 1.01 -10.79
CA SER A 236 -1.82 1.76 -12.05
C SER A 236 -3.12 1.44 -12.80
N THR A 237 -3.62 2.39 -13.60
CA THR A 237 -4.80 2.19 -14.45
C THR A 237 -4.62 1.05 -15.44
N LYS A 238 -3.43 0.89 -16.01
CA LYS A 238 -3.13 -0.23 -16.93
C LYS A 238 -3.34 -1.59 -16.25
N VAL A 239 -2.75 -1.78 -15.07
CA VAL A 239 -2.84 -3.05 -14.34
C VAL A 239 -4.22 -3.25 -13.74
N GLY A 240 -4.84 -2.19 -13.20
CA GLY A 240 -6.20 -2.27 -12.64
C GLY A 240 -7.25 -2.64 -13.70
N THR A 241 -7.15 -2.08 -14.91
CA THR A 241 -8.02 -2.45 -16.04
C THR A 241 -7.85 -3.93 -16.40
N HIS A 242 -6.62 -4.43 -16.42
CA HIS A 242 -6.32 -5.84 -16.66
C HIS A 242 -6.92 -6.75 -15.57
N VAL A 243 -6.71 -6.43 -14.29
CA VAL A 243 -7.25 -7.18 -13.15
C VAL A 243 -8.78 -7.20 -13.20
N TYR A 244 -9.41 -6.05 -13.43
CA TYR A 244 -10.87 -5.95 -13.52
C TYR A 244 -11.43 -6.82 -14.63
N ASN A 245 -10.92 -6.66 -15.86
CA ASN A 245 -11.42 -7.39 -17.02
C ASN A 245 -11.15 -8.90 -16.95
N ARG A 246 -10.03 -9.31 -16.33
CA ARG A 246 -9.69 -10.73 -16.18
C ARG A 246 -10.53 -11.44 -15.12
N ALA A 247 -10.79 -10.78 -13.99
CA ALA A 247 -11.46 -11.41 -12.85
C ALA A 247 -12.99 -11.43 -12.97
N ILE A 248 -13.61 -10.38 -13.54
CA ILE A 248 -15.08 -10.25 -13.60
C ILE A 248 -15.80 -11.42 -14.29
N PRO A 249 -15.31 -11.98 -15.42
CA PRO A 249 -15.98 -13.10 -16.10
C PRO A 249 -16.15 -14.37 -15.23
N THR A 250 -15.40 -14.48 -14.14
CA THR A 250 -15.51 -15.60 -13.19
C THR A 250 -16.56 -15.38 -12.08
N GLY A 251 -17.31 -14.28 -12.13
CA GLY A 251 -18.37 -13.95 -11.16
C GLY A 251 -17.87 -13.37 -9.84
N LYS A 252 -16.60 -12.96 -9.76
CA LYS A 252 -16.00 -12.34 -8.57
C LYS A 252 -16.41 -10.87 -8.43
N ARG A 253 -16.49 -10.36 -7.20
CA ARG A 253 -16.56 -8.91 -6.95
C ARG A 253 -15.17 -8.30 -7.11
N VAL A 254 -15.04 -7.23 -7.88
CA VAL A 254 -13.73 -6.59 -8.11
C VAL A 254 -13.83 -5.10 -7.90
N GLN A 255 -12.91 -4.56 -7.10
CA GLN A 255 -12.70 -3.13 -6.98
C GLN A 255 -11.26 -2.80 -7.34
N CYS A 256 -11.06 -1.76 -8.14
CA CYS A 256 -9.75 -1.32 -8.60
C CYS A 256 -9.61 0.19 -8.38
N MET A 257 -8.84 0.60 -7.37
CA MET A 257 -8.44 2.01 -7.23
C MET A 257 -7.19 2.24 -8.08
N MET A 258 -7.33 3.09 -9.08
CA MET A 258 -6.37 3.21 -10.18
C MET A 258 -5.61 4.55 -10.13
N GLY A 259 -4.90 4.88 -11.22
CA GLY A 259 -4.14 6.11 -11.32
C GLY A 259 -5.00 7.37 -11.22
N ALA A 260 -4.36 8.46 -10.82
CA ALA A 260 -5.01 9.74 -10.63
C ALA A 260 -4.21 10.86 -11.32
N LYS A 261 -4.91 11.95 -11.63
CA LYS A 261 -4.34 13.22 -12.09
C LYS A 261 -5.04 14.33 -11.33
N ASN A 262 -4.71 14.49 -10.05
CA ASN A 262 -5.41 15.43 -9.18
C ASN A 262 -5.07 16.87 -9.55
N HIS A 263 -6.09 17.72 -9.55
CA HIS A 263 -6.00 19.14 -9.83
C HIS A 263 -6.31 19.94 -8.56
N ALA A 264 -5.52 20.98 -8.29
CA ALA A 264 -5.86 22.01 -7.30
C ALA A 264 -6.21 23.31 -8.03
N ILE A 265 -7.45 23.77 -7.87
CA ILE A 265 -7.90 25.04 -8.45
C ILE A 265 -7.70 26.13 -7.40
N VAL A 266 -6.91 27.15 -7.74
CA VAL A 266 -6.55 28.25 -6.84
C VAL A 266 -7.17 29.53 -7.34
N MET A 267 -8.12 30.03 -6.54
CA MET A 267 -8.78 31.30 -6.78
C MET A 267 -7.94 32.46 -6.20
N PRO A 268 -8.04 33.68 -6.78
CA PRO A 268 -7.23 34.82 -6.34
C PRO A 268 -7.58 35.32 -4.92
N ASP A 269 -8.75 34.96 -4.38
CA ASP A 269 -9.20 35.25 -3.03
C ASP A 269 -8.80 34.17 -2.01
N ALA A 270 -8.14 33.09 -2.45
CA ALA A 270 -7.61 32.07 -1.54
C ALA A 270 -6.53 32.64 -0.62
N ASN A 271 -6.38 32.07 0.58
CA ASN A 271 -5.26 32.42 1.44
C ASN A 271 -3.94 31.99 0.78
N LYS A 272 -3.15 32.97 0.32
CA LYS A 272 -1.93 32.73 -0.48
C LYS A 272 -0.92 31.82 0.24
N GLU A 273 -0.51 32.18 1.46
CA GLU A 273 0.54 31.44 2.17
C GLU A 273 0.11 30.01 2.51
N GLN A 274 -1.11 29.82 3.00
CA GLN A 274 -1.64 28.49 3.29
C GLN A 274 -1.73 27.64 2.03
N THR A 275 -2.20 28.24 0.92
CA THR A 275 -2.33 27.55 -0.38
C THR A 275 -0.97 27.10 -0.89
N LEU A 276 0.03 27.98 -0.88
CA LEU A 276 1.37 27.66 -1.36
C LEU A 276 2.04 26.56 -0.53
N ASN A 277 1.87 26.59 0.80
CA ASN A 277 2.37 25.53 1.68
C ASN A 277 1.66 24.19 1.41
N ALA A 278 0.33 24.21 1.21
CA ALA A 278 -0.45 23.02 0.88
C ALA A 278 -0.05 22.44 -0.49
N LEU A 279 0.17 23.28 -1.50
CA LEU A 279 0.63 22.85 -2.82
C LEU A 279 2.02 22.22 -2.76
N ALA A 280 2.96 22.82 -2.01
CA ALA A 280 4.29 22.25 -1.83
C ALA A 280 4.23 20.86 -1.18
N GLY A 281 3.49 20.73 -0.06
CA GLY A 281 3.33 19.44 0.62
C GLY A 281 2.62 18.38 -0.23
N ALA A 282 1.53 18.76 -0.92
CA ALA A 282 0.74 17.85 -1.73
C ALA A 282 1.41 17.47 -3.06
N GLY A 283 2.27 18.32 -3.60
CA GLY A 283 3.01 18.07 -4.84
C GLY A 283 4.32 17.30 -4.63
N PHE A 284 5.09 17.65 -3.60
CA PHE A 284 6.45 17.14 -3.41
C PHE A 284 6.59 16.10 -2.29
N GLY A 285 5.66 16.03 -1.32
CA GLY A 285 5.71 15.06 -0.23
C GLY A 285 5.76 13.60 -0.72
N ALA A 286 6.55 12.76 -0.06
CA ALA A 286 6.93 11.41 -0.54
C ALA A 286 7.37 11.38 -2.03
N ALA A 287 8.11 12.39 -2.47
CA ALA A 287 8.56 12.59 -3.85
C ALA A 287 7.42 12.60 -4.88
N GLY A 288 6.22 13.03 -4.48
CA GLY A 288 5.03 13.07 -5.33
C GLY A 288 4.45 11.68 -5.68
N GLN A 289 4.97 10.60 -5.08
CA GLN A 289 4.57 9.22 -5.36
C GLN A 289 3.25 8.85 -4.66
N ARG A 290 2.28 9.76 -4.57
CA ARG A 290 1.00 9.54 -3.88
C ARG A 290 -0.15 9.55 -4.89
N CYS A 291 -1.11 8.65 -4.76
CA CYS A 291 -2.33 8.70 -5.60
C CYS A 291 -3.13 9.98 -5.37
N MET A 292 -3.00 10.59 -4.19
CA MET A 292 -3.61 11.88 -3.82
C MET A 292 -2.69 13.09 -4.09
N ALA A 293 -1.51 12.90 -4.69
CA ALA A 293 -0.59 14.01 -4.96
C ALA A 293 -1.24 15.02 -5.92
N VAL A 294 -1.05 16.31 -5.65
CA VAL A 294 -1.49 17.37 -6.56
C VAL A 294 -0.48 17.46 -7.70
N SER A 295 -0.89 16.97 -8.86
CA SER A 295 -0.03 16.90 -10.05
C SER A 295 -0.24 18.06 -11.02
N VAL A 296 -1.29 18.85 -10.82
CA VAL A 296 -1.65 20.03 -11.61
C VAL A 296 -2.24 21.09 -10.67
N ALA A 297 -1.70 22.31 -10.72
CA ALA A 297 -2.30 23.47 -10.09
C ALA A 297 -2.85 24.40 -11.17
N VAL A 298 -4.13 24.78 -11.06
CA VAL A 298 -4.81 25.71 -11.96
C VAL A 298 -4.95 27.04 -11.22
N LEU A 299 -4.08 28.01 -11.52
CA LEU A 299 -4.08 29.32 -10.90
C LEU A 299 -4.97 30.28 -11.70
N VAL A 300 -6.05 30.77 -11.09
CA VAL A 300 -7.07 31.58 -11.76
C VAL A 300 -6.76 33.08 -11.61
N GLY A 301 -6.83 33.83 -12.71
CA GLY A 301 -6.71 35.29 -12.70
C GLY A 301 -5.39 35.74 -12.08
N ASP A 302 -5.46 36.59 -11.04
CA ASP A 302 -4.27 37.13 -10.37
C ASP A 302 -3.44 36.08 -9.61
N ALA A 303 -3.99 34.91 -9.29
CA ALA A 303 -3.25 33.84 -8.63
C ALA A 303 -2.06 33.33 -9.47
N GLN A 304 -2.08 33.51 -10.80
CA GLN A 304 -0.95 33.14 -11.68
C GLN A 304 0.37 33.82 -11.27
N LYS A 305 0.28 34.99 -10.64
CA LYS A 305 1.44 35.75 -10.15
C LYS A 305 2.15 35.07 -8.97
N TRP A 306 1.58 33.99 -8.42
CA TRP A 306 2.13 33.26 -7.26
C TRP A 306 3.12 32.15 -7.63
N VAL A 307 3.32 31.86 -8.91
CA VAL A 307 4.29 30.83 -9.37
C VAL A 307 5.70 31.07 -8.82
N PRO A 308 6.26 32.30 -8.84
CA PRO A 308 7.58 32.56 -8.27
C PRO A 308 7.68 32.23 -6.77
N ASP A 309 6.61 32.47 -6.01
CA ASP A 309 6.57 32.17 -4.58
C ASP A 309 6.52 30.64 -4.32
N LEU A 310 5.78 29.90 -5.16
CA LEU A 310 5.79 28.43 -5.11
C LEU A 310 7.18 27.88 -5.44
N VAL A 311 7.85 28.43 -6.44
CA VAL A 311 9.24 28.07 -6.79
C VAL A 311 10.18 28.38 -5.64
N ALA A 312 10.06 29.54 -5.00
CA ALA A 312 10.88 29.90 -3.86
C ALA A 312 10.72 28.91 -2.70
N LYS A 313 9.48 28.50 -2.38
CA LYS A 313 9.22 27.46 -1.37
C LYS A 313 9.74 26.09 -1.78
N ALA A 314 9.56 25.69 -3.04
CA ALA A 314 10.07 24.41 -3.52
C ALA A 314 11.60 24.32 -3.42
N LYS A 315 12.32 25.43 -3.62
CA LYS A 315 13.78 25.51 -3.45
C LYS A 315 14.26 25.33 -2.01
N THR A 316 13.40 25.53 -1.00
CA THR A 316 13.79 25.32 0.40
C THR A 316 13.71 23.86 0.83
N LEU A 317 13.10 22.99 0.02
CA LEU A 317 12.95 21.57 0.34
C LEU A 317 14.31 20.87 0.31
N LYS A 318 14.64 20.20 1.41
CA LYS A 318 15.86 19.41 1.56
C LYS A 318 15.65 18.01 1.00
N LEU A 319 16.48 17.64 0.05
CA LEU A 319 16.50 16.31 -0.56
C LEU A 319 17.56 15.46 0.14
N GLY A 320 17.27 14.19 0.40
CA GLY A 320 18.22 13.28 1.04
C GLY A 320 17.63 11.89 1.30
N ALA A 321 18.37 11.07 2.04
CA ALA A 321 17.86 9.76 2.46
C ALA A 321 16.72 9.94 3.49
N GLY A 322 15.66 9.15 3.38
CA GLY A 322 14.49 9.28 4.27
C GLY A 322 14.79 9.03 5.76
N THR A 323 15.91 8.38 6.07
CA THR A 323 16.41 8.14 7.43
C THR A 323 17.11 9.34 8.06
N GLU A 324 17.49 10.35 7.27
CA GLU A 324 18.19 11.53 7.76
C GLU A 324 17.23 12.56 8.37
N LYS A 325 17.67 13.19 9.47
CA LYS A 325 16.87 14.21 10.16
C LYS A 325 16.78 15.48 9.32
N GLY A 326 15.56 15.99 9.17
CA GLY A 326 15.32 17.27 8.49
C GLY A 326 15.35 17.20 6.97
N VAL A 327 15.30 16.00 6.38
CA VAL A 327 14.98 15.79 4.97
C VAL A 327 13.48 16.00 4.76
N ASP A 328 13.13 16.78 3.74
CA ASP A 328 11.74 17.05 3.37
C ASP A 328 11.24 16.08 2.29
N VAL A 329 12.11 15.64 1.39
CA VAL A 329 11.77 14.79 0.24
C VAL A 329 12.82 13.68 0.07
N GLY A 330 12.36 12.43 0.19
CA GLY A 330 13.17 11.24 -0.09
C GLY A 330 13.33 10.93 -1.59
N PRO A 331 14.05 9.87 -1.95
CA PRO A 331 14.22 9.44 -3.34
C PRO A 331 12.91 8.93 -3.98
N LEU A 332 12.92 8.84 -5.30
CA LEU A 332 11.97 8.01 -6.04
C LEU A 332 12.25 6.53 -5.78
N VAL A 333 11.23 5.68 -5.87
CA VAL A 333 11.30 4.25 -5.47
C VAL A 333 12.33 3.43 -6.28
N SER A 334 12.73 3.89 -7.48
CA SER A 334 13.70 3.16 -8.31
C SER A 334 14.35 4.05 -9.36
N CYS A 335 15.50 3.62 -9.89
CA CYS A 335 16.16 4.26 -11.03
C CYS A 335 15.24 4.33 -12.26
N ALA A 336 14.45 3.28 -12.52
CA ALA A 336 13.47 3.31 -13.61
C ALA A 336 12.38 4.38 -13.42
N ALA A 337 11.97 4.64 -12.16
CA ALA A 337 11.05 5.74 -11.86
C ALA A 337 11.73 7.11 -12.07
N TYR A 338 13.00 7.24 -11.67
CA TYR A 338 13.81 8.43 -11.92
C TYR A 338 13.97 8.74 -13.41
N ASP A 339 14.36 7.75 -14.22
CA ASP A 339 14.51 7.90 -15.68
C ASP A 339 13.20 8.30 -16.34
N ARG A 340 12.09 7.68 -15.91
CA ARG A 340 10.75 8.03 -16.41
C ARG A 340 10.36 9.47 -16.07
N VAL A 341 10.66 9.95 -14.86
CA VAL A 341 10.38 11.33 -14.46
C VAL A 341 11.24 12.31 -15.25
N ASN A 342 12.53 12.03 -15.45
CA ASN A 342 13.39 12.83 -16.31
C ASN A 342 12.87 12.92 -17.74
N GLY A 343 12.46 11.80 -18.34
CA GLY A 343 11.85 11.78 -19.67
C GLY A 343 10.48 12.49 -19.74
N LEU A 344 9.74 12.63 -18.63
CA LEU A 344 8.54 13.47 -18.57
C LEU A 344 8.89 14.96 -18.55
N ILE A 345 9.93 15.34 -17.81
CA ILE A 345 10.43 16.73 -17.78
C ILE A 345 10.92 17.16 -19.16
N GLU A 346 11.72 16.32 -19.82
CA GLU A 346 12.25 16.58 -21.17
C GLU A 346 11.14 16.75 -22.20
N ARG A 347 10.15 15.85 -22.19
CA ARG A 347 8.97 15.99 -23.06
C ARG A 347 8.20 17.27 -22.79
N GLY A 348 7.99 17.64 -21.52
CA GLY A 348 7.34 18.89 -21.17
C GLY A 348 8.04 20.11 -21.79
N VAL A 349 9.37 20.16 -21.71
CA VAL A 349 10.16 21.24 -22.35
C VAL A 349 10.06 21.19 -23.87
N ALA A 350 10.15 20.00 -24.47
CA ALA A 350 10.02 19.83 -25.93
C ALA A 350 8.64 20.26 -26.46
N ASP A 351 7.59 20.05 -25.66
CA ASP A 351 6.21 20.44 -25.97
C ASP A 351 5.94 21.93 -25.68
N GLY A 352 6.95 22.69 -25.23
CA GLY A 352 6.87 24.14 -25.02
C GLY A 352 6.54 24.59 -23.60
N ALA A 353 6.57 23.70 -22.60
CA ALA A 353 6.37 24.08 -21.21
C ALA A 353 7.61 24.80 -20.63
N THR A 354 7.37 25.83 -19.82
CA THR A 354 8.43 26.52 -19.08
C THR A 354 8.85 25.72 -17.84
N LEU A 355 10.12 25.32 -17.79
CA LEU A 355 10.72 24.66 -16.62
C LEU A 355 11.12 25.71 -15.56
N ALA A 356 10.18 26.09 -14.70
CA ALA A 356 10.39 27.14 -13.68
C ALA A 356 11.35 26.73 -12.54
N LEU A 357 11.49 25.42 -12.29
CA LEU A 357 12.46 24.84 -11.36
C LEU A 357 12.90 23.49 -11.90
N ASP A 358 14.20 23.30 -12.11
CA ASP A 358 14.77 22.04 -12.61
C ASP A 358 15.26 21.16 -11.44
N GLY A 359 14.56 20.04 -11.23
CA GLY A 359 14.88 19.08 -10.17
C GLY A 359 15.77 17.90 -10.62
N ARG A 360 16.29 17.88 -11.85
CA ARG A 360 16.96 16.69 -12.42
C ARG A 360 18.34 16.41 -11.83
N LYS A 361 19.05 17.44 -11.35
CA LYS A 361 20.43 17.35 -10.84
C LYS A 361 20.57 18.00 -9.47
N PRO A 362 19.89 17.45 -8.45
CA PRO A 362 20.04 17.98 -7.10
C PRO A 362 21.43 17.66 -6.56
N THR A 363 21.97 18.56 -5.74
CA THR A 363 23.14 18.25 -4.91
C THR A 363 22.64 17.61 -3.62
N VAL A 364 22.90 16.33 -3.43
CA VAL A 364 22.62 15.59 -2.20
C VAL A 364 23.94 15.27 -1.48
N PRO A 365 24.02 15.37 -0.14
CA PRO A 365 25.20 14.91 0.59
C PRO A 365 25.34 13.39 0.50
N GLY A 366 26.51 12.89 0.07
CA GLY A 366 26.83 11.46 -0.05
C GLY A 366 26.88 10.97 -1.48
#